data_AF-Q9I789-F1
#
_entry.id   AF-Q9I789-F1
#
_cell.length_a   1.000
_cell.length_b   1.000
_cell.length_c   1.000
_cell.angle_alpha   90.00
_cell.angle_beta   90.00
_cell.angle_gamma   90.00
#
_symmetry.space_group_name_H-M   'P 1'
#
loop_
_entity.id
_entity.type
_entity.pdbx_description
1 polymer ?
#
loop_
_entity_poly.entity_id
_entity_poly.type
_entity_poly.pdbx_seq_one_letter_code
_entity_poly.pdbx_strand_id
1 'polypeptide(L)'
;MGYWRQRRALGGRRTAVRAPRGRLLLWCAQARRHPLSRRMESSMTLSLDLLLSLCTALAIGLLIGAERGWQERDHEDARQIAGIRTFSLAGLLGGFATLLAGELGSAVWVALLLALAALAVAGYVSDVRRGGDQGMTTEIALLMTFLLGSLALTEQRLLAAAGGIVLTLLLSLKDKLHALLKRLTAEELSGTLKLLFISVVLLPVLPNQGYGPWAFFNPYLTWWMVVLIAALGFSAYLAIRLIGSRKGLLLTAVLGGLVSSTVMTLTLARLRERMPDALLACALLATSALMFPRILVEIGAIHPALLKELALPFAATTLVYLGGTLFHALRGGRASQEAPDEPGLRNPFELLPALRFAALLSAILLLVEVGRRLFGDAGIYAVALLSGLADVDAITLSLARAAQGELDPGVASRGIALAALSNSLVKAGLVVLVGGKRLALQTLPFSLAGLLVGALLILL
;
A
#
# COMPACT_ATOMS: atom_id res chain seq x y z
N MET A 1 -16.75 12.68 35.32
CA MET A 1 -17.73 13.71 34.91
C MET A 1 -18.83 13.02 34.12
N GLY A 2 -20.13 13.08 34.37
CA GLY A 2 -21.01 13.63 35.39
C GLY A 2 -22.44 13.35 34.89
N TYR A 3 -23.41 13.24 35.81
CA TYR A 3 -24.88 13.23 35.66
C TYR A 3 -25.64 11.98 36.19
N TRP A 4 -26.10 12.16 37.44
CA TRP A 4 -27.39 11.79 38.08
C TRP A 4 -27.80 10.33 38.41
N ARG A 5 -27.66 10.04 39.72
CA ARG A 5 -28.49 9.17 40.56
C ARG A 5 -29.84 9.84 40.86
N GLN A 6 -30.92 9.06 41.03
CA GLN A 6 -31.68 8.89 42.29
C GLN A 6 -33.06 8.22 42.06
N ARG A 7 -33.30 7.08 42.71
CA ARG A 7 -34.36 6.86 43.73
C ARG A 7 -34.62 5.36 43.91
N ARG A 8 -34.31 4.85 45.10
CA ARG A 8 -34.82 3.60 45.68
C ARG A 8 -35.22 3.88 47.13
N ALA A 9 -36.11 3.01 47.61
CA ALA A 9 -36.50 2.74 48.99
C ALA A 9 -37.80 3.38 49.47
N LEU A 10 -38.88 2.58 49.46
CA LEU A 10 -39.76 2.42 50.62
C LEU A 10 -40.06 0.92 50.76
N GLY A 11 -39.73 0.37 51.94
CA GLY A 11 -39.95 -1.01 52.30
C GLY A 11 -41.34 -1.24 52.91
N GLY A 12 -41.81 -2.48 52.80
CA GLY A 12 -43.03 -2.96 53.44
C GLY A 12 -42.98 -4.48 53.57
N ARG A 13 -43.00 -4.96 54.81
CA ARG A 13 -42.85 -6.35 55.27
C ARG A 13 -44.02 -7.24 54.79
N ARG A 14 -43.77 -8.54 54.52
CA ARG A 14 -44.23 -9.69 55.35
C ARG A 14 -44.17 -11.05 54.61
N THR A 15 -43.68 -12.03 55.38
CA THR A 15 -44.02 -13.47 55.45
C THR A 15 -43.70 -14.41 54.30
N ALA A 16 -42.85 -15.39 54.63
CA ALA A 16 -42.44 -16.54 53.84
C ALA A 16 -43.54 -17.61 53.75
N VAL A 17 -43.66 -18.22 52.57
CA VAL A 17 -44.22 -19.56 52.37
C VAL A 17 -43.26 -20.33 51.46
N ARG A 18 -42.67 -21.42 51.98
CA ARG A 18 -41.89 -22.40 51.22
C ARG A 18 -42.85 -23.20 50.33
N ALA A 19 -42.60 -23.25 49.02
CA ALA A 19 -43.22 -24.18 48.09
C ALA A 19 -42.15 -24.76 47.14
N PRO A 20 -42.33 -25.99 46.61
CA PRO A 20 -41.23 -26.90 46.27
C PRO A 20 -40.56 -26.55 44.93
N ARG A 21 -39.33 -26.02 44.98
CA ARG A 21 -38.51 -25.62 43.81
C ARG A 21 -38.02 -26.77 42.91
N GLY A 22 -38.33 -28.03 43.20
CA GLY A 22 -37.79 -29.18 42.46
C GLY A 22 -38.55 -29.60 41.19
N ARG A 23 -39.89 -29.41 41.12
CA ARG A 23 -40.70 -29.94 39.99
C ARG A 23 -40.91 -28.94 38.85
N LEU A 24 -40.87 -27.64 39.12
CA LEU A 24 -41.04 -26.60 38.09
C LEU A 24 -39.85 -26.52 37.12
N LEU A 25 -38.62 -26.79 37.59
CA LEU A 25 -37.44 -26.80 36.73
C LEU A 25 -37.42 -27.99 35.75
N LEU A 26 -37.95 -29.16 36.17
CA LEU A 26 -38.11 -30.32 35.28
C LEU A 26 -39.22 -30.10 34.24
N TRP A 27 -40.33 -29.45 34.63
CA TRP A 27 -41.38 -29.08 33.67
C TRP A 27 -40.90 -28.06 32.62
N CYS A 28 -40.11 -27.06 33.01
CA CYS A 28 -39.51 -26.12 32.04
C CYS A 28 -38.45 -26.77 31.14
N ALA A 29 -37.78 -27.83 31.60
CA ALA A 29 -36.82 -28.59 30.79
C ALA A 29 -37.51 -29.57 29.82
N GLN A 30 -38.66 -30.14 30.22
CA GLN A 30 -39.42 -31.09 29.42
C GLN A 30 -40.34 -30.39 28.40
N ALA A 31 -40.86 -29.20 28.73
CA ALA A 31 -41.56 -28.33 27.78
C ALA A 31 -40.66 -27.85 26.63
N ARG A 32 -39.34 -27.68 26.89
CA ARG A 32 -38.33 -27.37 25.86
C ARG A 32 -37.97 -28.54 24.94
N ARG A 33 -38.37 -29.77 25.29
CA ARG A 33 -38.16 -30.98 24.46
C ARG A 33 -39.36 -31.34 23.59
N HIS A 34 -40.47 -30.58 23.67
CA HIS A 34 -41.63 -30.85 22.83
C HIS A 34 -41.33 -30.42 21.38
N PRO A 35 -41.66 -31.22 20.35
CA PRO A 35 -41.43 -30.86 18.95
C PRO A 35 -42.10 -29.52 18.56
N LEU A 36 -43.19 -29.15 19.26
CA LEU A 36 -43.84 -27.84 19.11
C LEU A 36 -42.99 -26.68 19.61
N SER A 37 -42.24 -26.82 20.72
CA SER A 37 -41.37 -25.74 21.22
C SER A 37 -40.19 -25.52 20.28
N ARG A 38 -39.59 -26.60 19.74
CA ARG A 38 -38.53 -26.48 18.72
C ARG A 38 -39.04 -25.88 17.42
N ARG A 39 -40.26 -26.25 16.99
CA ARG A 39 -40.88 -25.66 15.78
C ARG A 39 -41.18 -24.18 15.98
N MET A 40 -41.70 -23.79 17.15
CA MET A 40 -41.90 -22.37 17.50
C MET A 40 -40.58 -21.60 17.60
N GLU A 41 -39.56 -22.16 18.24
CA GLU A 41 -38.20 -21.57 18.30
C GLU A 41 -37.64 -21.39 16.88
N SER A 42 -37.72 -22.41 16.01
CA SER A 42 -37.27 -22.31 14.62
C SER A 42 -38.04 -21.28 13.80
N SER A 43 -39.36 -21.16 14.00
CA SER A 43 -40.17 -20.15 13.29
C SER A 43 -39.89 -18.73 13.81
N MET A 44 -39.65 -18.58 15.11
CA MET A 44 -39.30 -17.29 15.72
C MET A 44 -37.90 -16.85 15.31
N THR A 45 -36.92 -17.77 15.25
CA THR A 45 -35.57 -17.44 14.75
C THR A 45 -35.62 -17.06 13.28
N LEU A 46 -36.35 -17.82 12.44
CA LEU A 46 -36.52 -17.49 11.03
C LEU A 46 -37.18 -16.11 10.82
N SER A 47 -38.20 -15.79 11.63
CA SER A 47 -38.89 -14.49 11.55
C SER A 47 -38.00 -13.32 11.99
N LEU A 48 -37.21 -13.52 13.05
CA LEU A 48 -36.30 -12.50 13.55
C LEU A 48 -35.13 -12.26 12.58
N ASP A 49 -34.56 -13.32 12.01
CA ASP A 49 -33.49 -13.22 11.02
C ASP A 49 -33.97 -12.50 9.76
N LEU A 50 -35.19 -12.81 9.29
CA LEU A 50 -35.81 -12.11 8.17
C LEU A 50 -36.03 -10.62 8.47
N LEU A 51 -36.57 -10.30 9.64
CA LEU A 51 -36.76 -8.91 10.08
C LEU A 51 -35.42 -8.18 10.13
N LEU A 52 -34.38 -8.80 10.68
CA LEU A 52 -33.02 -8.24 10.71
C LEU A 52 -32.48 -8.01 9.30
N SER A 53 -32.69 -8.93 8.36
CA SER A 53 -32.26 -8.78 6.98
C SER A 53 -32.97 -7.61 6.26
N LEU A 54 -34.28 -7.46 6.46
CA LEU A 54 -35.03 -6.29 5.97
C LEU A 54 -34.58 -4.99 6.64
N CYS A 55 -34.29 -5.01 7.95
CA CYS A 55 -33.70 -3.87 8.65
C CYS A 55 -32.32 -3.52 8.09
N THR A 56 -31.48 -4.49 7.71
CA THR A 56 -30.20 -4.21 7.05
C THR A 56 -30.38 -3.62 5.66
N ALA A 57 -31.33 -4.13 4.87
CA ALA A 57 -31.66 -3.57 3.55
C ALA A 57 -32.12 -2.10 3.66
N LEU A 58 -33.00 -1.80 4.63
CA LEU A 58 -33.43 -0.45 4.96
C LEU A 58 -32.26 0.42 5.43
N ALA A 59 -31.40 -0.09 6.33
CA ALA A 59 -30.25 0.64 6.86
C ALA A 59 -29.23 0.99 5.77
N ILE A 60 -28.97 0.08 4.82
CA ILE A 60 -28.12 0.34 3.65
C ILE A 60 -28.72 1.47 2.82
N GLY A 61 -30.02 1.42 2.51
CA GLY A 61 -30.70 2.46 1.76
C GLY A 61 -30.73 3.82 2.49
N LEU A 62 -30.94 3.82 3.81
CA LEU A 62 -30.86 5.02 4.64
C LEU A 62 -29.45 5.62 4.61
N LEU A 63 -28.41 4.79 4.74
CA LEU A 63 -27.02 5.23 4.76
C LEU A 63 -26.62 5.89 3.44
N ILE A 64 -26.87 5.20 2.32
CA ILE A 64 -26.56 5.73 0.98
C ILE A 64 -27.40 6.98 0.71
N GLY A 65 -28.69 6.94 1.05
CA GLY A 65 -29.59 8.07 0.87
C GLY A 65 -29.24 9.30 1.73
N ALA A 66 -28.68 9.10 2.92
CA ALA A 66 -28.20 10.18 3.78
C ALA A 66 -26.99 10.88 3.19
N GLU A 67 -26.07 10.12 2.58
CA GLU A 67 -24.93 10.70 1.86
C GLU A 67 -25.41 11.51 0.65
N ARG A 68 -26.31 10.95 -0.16
CA ARG A 68 -26.88 11.64 -1.33
C ARG A 68 -27.63 12.91 -0.96
N GLY A 69 -28.53 12.82 0.01
CA GLY A 69 -29.27 13.98 0.51
C GLY A 69 -28.37 15.04 1.15
N TRP A 70 -27.20 14.67 1.69
CA TRP A 70 -26.25 15.63 2.23
C TRP A 70 -25.49 16.39 1.14
N GLN A 71 -25.05 15.70 0.07
CA GLN A 71 -24.34 16.32 -1.05
C GLN A 71 -25.20 17.32 -1.83
N GLU A 72 -26.49 17.03 -1.94
CA GLU A 72 -27.40 17.80 -2.81
C GLU A 72 -28.15 18.91 -2.07
N ARG A 73 -27.88 19.11 -0.78
CA ARG A 73 -28.59 20.10 0.05
C ARG A 73 -28.45 21.55 -0.45
N ASP A 74 -27.33 21.84 -1.13
CA ASP A 74 -26.95 23.19 -1.58
C ASP A 74 -27.31 23.42 -3.07
N HIS A 75 -27.90 22.43 -3.76
CA HIS A 75 -28.42 22.59 -5.12
C HIS A 75 -29.83 23.19 -5.08
N GLU A 76 -30.09 24.20 -5.92
CA GLU A 76 -31.36 24.94 -5.97
C GLU A 76 -32.59 24.04 -6.20
N ASP A 77 -32.38 22.84 -6.79
CA ASP A 77 -33.39 21.82 -7.06
C ASP A 77 -33.44 20.67 -6.02
N ALA A 78 -32.98 20.90 -4.78
CA ALA A 78 -32.96 19.90 -3.69
C ALA A 78 -34.30 19.16 -3.44
N ARG A 79 -35.42 19.67 -3.97
CA ARG A 79 -36.74 19.01 -3.88
C ARG A 79 -36.94 17.83 -4.83
N GLN A 80 -36.14 17.68 -5.88
CA GLN A 80 -36.42 16.70 -6.94
C GLN A 80 -35.43 15.54 -7.02
N ILE A 81 -34.37 15.56 -6.22
CA ILE A 81 -33.30 14.58 -6.32
C ILE A 81 -33.53 13.43 -5.33
N ALA A 82 -33.14 12.22 -5.72
CA ALA A 82 -33.37 10.99 -4.97
C ALA A 82 -32.67 11.02 -3.60
N GLY A 83 -33.36 11.53 -2.58
CA GLY A 83 -32.81 11.66 -1.24
C GLY A 83 -32.92 10.37 -0.39
N ILE A 84 -32.83 10.57 0.93
CA ILE A 84 -32.90 9.53 1.97
C ILE A 84 -34.05 8.54 1.73
N ARG A 85 -35.25 9.05 1.42
CA ARG A 85 -36.45 8.20 1.24
C ARG A 85 -36.33 7.29 0.02
N THR A 86 -35.87 7.81 -1.11
CA THR A 86 -35.79 7.05 -2.37
C THR A 86 -34.82 5.87 -2.24
N PHE A 87 -33.63 6.11 -1.68
CA PHE A 87 -32.64 5.06 -1.47
C PHE A 87 -33.07 4.06 -0.39
N SER A 88 -33.70 4.52 0.70
CA SER A 88 -34.28 3.64 1.73
C SER A 88 -35.31 2.67 1.14
N LEU A 89 -36.21 3.22 0.30
CA LEU A 89 -37.24 2.44 -0.39
C LEU A 89 -36.65 1.52 -1.45
N ALA A 90 -35.60 1.93 -2.17
CA ALA A 90 -34.92 1.07 -3.14
C ALA A 90 -34.23 -0.12 -2.45
N GLY A 91 -33.60 0.09 -1.29
CA GLY A 91 -33.01 -0.98 -0.49
C GLY A 91 -34.07 -1.96 -0.01
N LEU A 92 -35.17 -1.47 0.55
CA LEU A 92 -36.31 -2.30 0.92
C LEU A 92 -36.94 -3.02 -0.27
N LEU A 93 -37.08 -2.35 -1.42
CA LEU A 93 -37.61 -2.92 -2.65
C LEU A 93 -36.75 -4.10 -3.11
N GLY A 94 -35.42 -3.98 -3.02
CA GLY A 94 -34.51 -5.10 -3.26
C GLY A 94 -34.76 -6.28 -2.33
N GLY A 95 -34.89 -6.02 -1.03
CA GLY A 95 -35.24 -7.07 -0.07
C GLY A 95 -36.57 -7.75 -0.40
N PHE A 96 -37.64 -6.98 -0.58
CA PHE A 96 -38.94 -7.54 -0.96
C PHE A 96 -38.91 -8.27 -2.30
N ALA A 97 -38.13 -7.80 -3.28
CA ALA A 97 -37.94 -8.49 -4.54
C ALA A 97 -37.33 -9.88 -4.33
N THR A 98 -36.32 -10.02 -3.45
CA THR A 98 -35.73 -11.33 -3.12
C THR A 98 -36.73 -12.26 -2.43
N LEU A 99 -37.60 -11.73 -1.56
CA LEU A 99 -38.67 -12.53 -0.94
C LEU A 99 -39.69 -13.03 -1.97
N LEU A 100 -40.17 -12.13 -2.82
CA LEU A 100 -41.11 -12.48 -3.89
C LEU A 100 -40.51 -13.45 -4.89
N ALA A 101 -39.20 -13.35 -5.15
CA ALA A 101 -38.50 -14.28 -6.02
C ALA A 101 -38.49 -15.72 -5.50
N GLY A 102 -38.48 -15.90 -4.17
CA GLY A 102 -38.56 -17.22 -3.54
C GLY A 102 -39.91 -17.91 -3.79
N GLU A 103 -40.99 -17.15 -3.87
CA GLU A 103 -42.36 -17.66 -4.03
C GLU A 103 -42.82 -17.71 -5.49
N LEU A 104 -42.47 -16.69 -6.29
CA LEU A 104 -42.97 -16.49 -7.65
C LEU A 104 -41.92 -16.77 -8.74
N GLY A 105 -40.68 -17.06 -8.33
CA GLY A 105 -39.55 -17.26 -9.22
C GLY A 105 -38.76 -15.99 -9.55
N SER A 106 -37.56 -16.17 -10.10
CA SER A 106 -36.59 -15.10 -10.38
C SER A 106 -37.06 -14.05 -11.38
N ALA A 107 -38.08 -14.36 -12.20
CA ALA A 107 -38.68 -13.43 -13.16
C ALA A 107 -39.22 -12.16 -12.47
N VAL A 108 -39.79 -12.28 -11.27
CA VAL A 108 -40.33 -11.13 -10.52
C VAL A 108 -39.22 -10.20 -10.07
N TRP A 109 -38.08 -10.75 -9.62
CA TRP A 109 -36.92 -9.95 -9.24
C TRP A 109 -36.36 -9.17 -10.44
N VAL A 110 -36.23 -9.83 -11.59
CA VAL A 110 -35.77 -9.18 -12.83
C VAL A 110 -36.75 -8.08 -13.26
N ALA A 111 -38.06 -8.33 -13.19
CA ALA A 111 -39.08 -7.34 -13.52
C ALA A 111 -39.00 -6.10 -12.61
N LEU A 112 -38.81 -6.28 -11.30
CA LEU A 112 -38.66 -5.18 -10.35
C LEU A 112 -37.36 -4.39 -10.57
N LEU A 113 -36.25 -5.08 -10.86
CA LEU A 113 -34.99 -4.44 -11.22
C LEU A 113 -35.13 -3.61 -12.50
N LEU A 114 -35.76 -4.18 -13.54
CA LEU A 114 -36.01 -3.47 -14.81
C LEU A 114 -36.93 -2.26 -14.62
N ALA A 115 -37.96 -2.37 -13.77
CA ALA A 115 -38.82 -1.25 -13.43
C ALA A 115 -38.04 -0.13 -12.71
N LEU A 116 -37.18 -0.48 -11.74
CA LEU A 116 -36.32 0.49 -11.06
C LEU A 116 -35.31 1.12 -12.02
N ALA A 117 -34.72 0.34 -12.93
CA ALA A 117 -33.80 0.83 -13.96
C ALA A 117 -34.51 1.78 -14.93
N ALA A 118 -35.74 1.47 -15.35
CA ALA A 118 -36.53 2.38 -16.17
C ALA A 118 -36.83 3.70 -15.47
N LEU A 119 -37.15 3.67 -14.17
CA LEU A 119 -37.32 4.87 -13.35
C LEU A 119 -36.00 5.66 -13.21
N ALA A 120 -34.87 4.98 -13.01
CA ALA A 120 -33.56 5.61 -12.93
C ALA A 120 -33.18 6.31 -14.25
N VAL A 121 -33.40 5.65 -15.39
CA VAL A 121 -33.19 6.22 -16.72
C VAL A 121 -34.12 7.41 -16.98
N ALA A 122 -35.40 7.31 -16.58
CA ALA A 122 -36.34 8.42 -16.71
C ALA A 122 -35.91 9.63 -15.86
N GLY A 123 -35.41 9.39 -14.64
CA GLY A 123 -34.80 10.41 -13.78
C GLY A 123 -33.61 11.09 -14.45
N TYR A 124 -32.63 10.31 -14.92
CA TYR A 124 -31.45 10.82 -15.62
C TYR A 124 -31.79 11.63 -16.86
N VAL A 125 -32.68 11.12 -17.72
CA VAL A 125 -33.12 11.83 -18.94
C VAL A 125 -33.84 13.13 -18.59
N SER A 126 -34.64 13.15 -17.51
CA SER A 126 -35.28 14.37 -17.03
C SER A 126 -34.27 15.40 -16.55
N ASP A 127 -33.20 14.96 -15.88
CA ASP A 127 -32.15 15.86 -15.36
C ASP A 127 -31.28 16.44 -16.48
N VAL A 128 -30.81 15.60 -17.41
CA VAL A 128 -30.04 16.03 -18.59
C VAL A 128 -30.83 17.04 -19.44
N ARG A 129 -32.14 16.82 -19.63
CA ARG A 129 -33.01 17.74 -20.39
C ARG A 129 -33.16 19.11 -19.73
N ARG A 130 -32.95 19.22 -18.42
CA ARG A 130 -33.00 20.47 -17.66
C ARG A 130 -31.67 21.19 -17.62
N GLY A 131 -30.65 20.68 -18.31
CA GLY A 131 -29.30 21.24 -18.29
C GLY A 131 -28.49 20.79 -17.07
N GLY A 132 -28.92 19.75 -16.35
CA GLY A 132 -28.13 19.12 -15.31
C GLY A 132 -26.89 18.43 -15.92
N ASP A 133 -25.70 18.93 -15.59
CA ASP A 133 -24.44 18.23 -15.84
C ASP A 133 -24.15 17.24 -14.69
N GLN A 134 -25.16 16.43 -14.33
CA GLN A 134 -25.01 15.42 -13.29
C GLN A 134 -24.53 14.10 -13.92
N GLY A 135 -23.43 13.57 -13.38
CA GLY A 135 -22.94 12.26 -13.79
C GLY A 135 -23.91 11.13 -13.39
N MET A 136 -23.86 10.00 -14.10
CA MET A 136 -24.70 8.79 -13.91
C MET A 136 -24.56 8.10 -12.53
N THR A 137 -23.87 8.72 -11.58
CA THR A 137 -23.50 8.07 -10.30
C THR A 137 -24.72 7.88 -9.40
N THR A 138 -25.71 8.78 -9.46
CA THR A 138 -26.91 8.71 -8.61
C THR A 138 -27.79 7.53 -9.03
N GLU A 139 -27.96 7.33 -10.33
CA GLU A 139 -28.71 6.22 -10.93
C GLU A 139 -28.03 4.87 -10.65
N ILE A 140 -26.71 4.81 -10.86
CA ILE A 140 -25.94 3.60 -10.55
C ILE A 140 -26.02 3.29 -9.05
N ALA A 141 -25.92 4.30 -8.18
CA ALA A 141 -26.06 4.10 -6.74
C ALA A 141 -27.46 3.58 -6.36
N LEU A 142 -28.52 4.06 -7.03
CA LEU A 142 -29.89 3.61 -6.80
C LEU A 142 -30.05 2.11 -7.14
N LEU A 143 -29.53 1.71 -8.30
CA LEU A 143 -29.51 0.29 -8.72
C LEU A 143 -28.67 -0.56 -7.77
N MET A 144 -27.49 -0.10 -7.38
CA MET A 144 -26.65 -0.80 -6.40
C MET A 144 -27.34 -0.93 -5.04
N THR A 145 -28.14 0.05 -4.63
CA THR A 145 -28.89 0.01 -3.37
C THR A 145 -29.96 -1.09 -3.39
N PHE A 146 -30.66 -1.24 -4.53
CA PHE A 146 -31.57 -2.37 -4.73
C PHE A 146 -30.83 -3.72 -4.72
N LEU A 147 -29.67 -3.82 -5.38
CA LEU A 147 -28.87 -5.05 -5.39
C LEU A 147 -28.36 -5.42 -3.99
N LEU A 148 -27.85 -4.45 -3.23
CA LEU A 148 -27.38 -4.65 -1.86
C LEU A 148 -28.55 -4.96 -0.90
N GLY A 149 -29.70 -4.34 -1.08
CA GLY A 149 -30.93 -4.67 -0.35
C GLY A 149 -31.42 -6.08 -0.64
N SER A 150 -31.32 -6.53 -1.90
CA SER A 150 -31.60 -7.92 -2.31
C SER A 150 -30.62 -8.90 -1.69
N LEU A 151 -29.32 -8.56 -1.69
CA LEU A 151 -28.25 -9.37 -1.13
C LEU A 151 -28.35 -9.51 0.40
N ALA A 152 -28.89 -8.49 1.08
CA ALA A 152 -29.10 -8.52 2.52
C ALA A 152 -30.04 -9.66 2.99
N LEU A 153 -30.90 -10.16 2.09
CA LEU A 153 -31.81 -11.27 2.35
C LEU A 153 -31.27 -12.63 1.92
N THR A 154 -30.02 -12.68 1.46
CA THR A 154 -29.27 -13.93 1.27
C THR A 154 -28.41 -14.24 2.48
N GLU A 155 -27.75 -15.39 2.49
CA GLU A 155 -26.75 -15.76 3.52
C GLU A 155 -25.54 -14.81 3.59
N GLN A 156 -25.43 -13.83 2.66
CA GLN A 156 -24.32 -12.87 2.57
C GLN A 156 -24.66 -11.49 3.17
N ARG A 157 -25.48 -11.43 4.23
CA ARG A 157 -25.88 -10.17 4.91
C ARG A 157 -24.69 -9.27 5.28
N LEU A 158 -23.56 -9.85 5.70
CA LEU A 158 -22.33 -9.09 6.01
C LEU A 158 -21.74 -8.44 4.75
N LEU A 159 -21.76 -9.13 3.61
CA LEU A 159 -21.26 -8.61 2.33
C LEU A 159 -22.16 -7.47 1.84
N ALA A 160 -23.48 -7.59 2.01
CA ALA A 160 -24.43 -6.51 1.72
C ALA A 160 -24.16 -5.25 2.55
N ALA A 161 -23.98 -5.41 3.87
CA ALA A 161 -23.66 -4.30 4.76
C ALA A 161 -22.30 -3.67 4.43
N ALA A 162 -21.26 -4.49 4.23
CA ALA A 162 -19.93 -4.01 3.84
C ALA A 162 -19.96 -3.29 2.47
N GLY A 163 -20.66 -3.85 1.49
CA GLY A 163 -20.86 -3.24 0.18
C GLY A 163 -21.60 -1.90 0.26
N GLY A 164 -22.63 -1.80 1.11
CA GLY A 164 -23.35 -0.55 1.37
C GLY A 164 -22.46 0.53 2.00
N ILE A 165 -21.62 0.14 2.96
CA ILE A 165 -20.64 1.05 3.58
C ILE A 165 -19.58 1.49 2.55
N VAL A 166 -19.02 0.56 1.75
CA VAL A 166 -18.02 0.87 0.72
C VAL A 166 -18.61 1.79 -0.35
N LEU A 167 -19.84 1.53 -0.80
CA LEU A 167 -20.54 2.40 -1.74
C LEU A 167 -20.73 3.80 -1.15
N THR A 168 -21.29 3.90 0.06
CA THR A 168 -21.48 5.20 0.75
C THR A 168 -20.15 5.93 0.91
N LEU A 169 -19.08 5.23 1.29
CA LEU A 169 -17.75 5.81 1.42
C LEU A 169 -17.25 6.35 0.08
N LEU A 170 -17.37 5.57 -1.01
CA LEU A 170 -16.97 5.99 -2.35
C LEU A 170 -17.68 7.27 -2.78
N LEU A 171 -18.99 7.36 -2.50
CA LEU A 171 -19.80 8.54 -2.80
C LEU A 171 -19.36 9.76 -1.97
N SER A 172 -19.16 9.57 -0.66
CA SER A 172 -18.72 10.63 0.25
C SER A 172 -17.34 11.20 -0.07
N LEU A 173 -16.50 10.43 -0.77
CA LEU A 173 -15.15 10.82 -1.14
C LEU A 173 -15.09 11.55 -2.50
N LYS A 174 -16.22 11.82 -3.17
CA LYS A 174 -16.27 12.48 -4.50
C LYS A 174 -15.33 13.68 -4.62
N ASP A 175 -15.48 14.71 -3.77
CA ASP A 175 -14.69 15.93 -3.88
C ASP A 175 -13.21 15.70 -3.59
N LYS A 176 -12.91 14.81 -2.63
CA LYS A 176 -11.53 14.44 -2.30
C LYS A 176 -10.86 13.69 -3.44
N LEU A 177 -11.57 12.77 -4.10
CA LEU A 177 -11.09 12.03 -5.26
C LEU A 177 -10.87 12.95 -6.46
N HIS A 178 -11.79 13.89 -6.73
CA HIS A 178 -11.62 14.89 -7.79
C HIS A 178 -10.47 15.85 -7.49
N ALA A 179 -10.33 16.31 -6.25
CA ALA A 179 -9.22 17.17 -5.83
C ALA A 179 -7.87 16.42 -5.91
N LEU A 180 -7.84 15.14 -5.57
CA LEU A 180 -6.66 14.29 -5.72
C LEU A 180 -6.31 14.11 -7.22
N LEU A 181 -7.30 13.80 -8.06
CA LEU A 181 -7.09 13.65 -9.51
C LEU A 181 -6.55 14.94 -10.14
N LYS A 182 -7.07 16.11 -9.75
CA LYS A 182 -6.57 17.41 -10.21
C LYS A 182 -5.14 17.71 -9.76
N ARG A 183 -4.62 17.03 -8.73
CA ARG A 183 -3.24 17.17 -8.25
C ARG A 183 -2.28 16.18 -8.90
N LEU A 184 -2.78 15.13 -9.56
CA LEU A 184 -1.94 14.14 -10.22
C LEU A 184 -1.56 14.61 -11.63
N THR A 185 -0.28 14.51 -11.99
CA THR A 185 0.16 14.70 -13.38
C THR A 185 -0.17 13.47 -14.23
N ALA A 186 -0.19 13.62 -15.55
CA ALA A 186 -0.42 12.50 -16.46
C ALA A 186 0.66 11.42 -16.31
N GLU A 187 1.91 11.83 -16.06
CA GLU A 187 3.05 10.94 -15.82
C GLU A 187 2.89 10.16 -14.50
N GLU A 188 2.40 10.83 -13.45
CA GLU A 188 2.12 10.21 -12.14
C GLU A 188 1.03 9.15 -12.26
N LEU A 189 -0.07 9.48 -12.93
CA LEU A 189 -1.18 8.56 -13.16
C LEU A 189 -0.72 7.36 -14.00
N SER A 190 -0.02 7.62 -15.12
CA SER A 190 0.52 6.57 -15.98
C SER A 190 1.49 5.67 -15.23
N GLY A 191 2.40 6.24 -14.43
CA GLY A 191 3.36 5.48 -13.61
C GLY A 191 2.67 4.62 -12.55
N THR A 192 1.68 5.17 -11.86
CA THR A 192 0.89 4.44 -10.85
C THR A 192 0.13 3.28 -11.47
N LEU A 193 -0.54 3.51 -12.61
CA LEU A 193 -1.26 2.46 -13.34
C LEU A 193 -0.32 1.38 -13.89
N LYS A 194 0.86 1.75 -14.41
CA LYS A 194 1.89 0.79 -14.83
C LYS A 194 2.42 -0.03 -13.65
N LEU A 195 2.68 0.58 -12.50
CA LEU A 195 3.08 -0.12 -11.27
C LEU A 195 2.01 -1.11 -10.81
N LEU A 196 0.74 -0.69 -10.79
CA LEU A 196 -0.40 -1.57 -10.51
C LEU A 196 -0.51 -2.70 -11.53
N PHE A 197 -0.30 -2.44 -12.81
CA PHE A 197 -0.31 -3.47 -13.84
C PHE A 197 0.79 -4.51 -13.60
N ILE A 198 2.05 -4.10 -13.38
CA ILE A 198 3.15 -5.06 -13.16
C ILE A 198 3.03 -5.83 -11.84
N SER A 199 2.38 -5.26 -10.82
CA SER A 199 2.28 -5.85 -9.47
C SER A 199 0.98 -6.63 -9.23
N VAL A 200 -0.17 -6.13 -9.68
CA VAL A 200 -1.49 -6.73 -9.42
C VAL A 200 -1.95 -7.62 -10.56
N VAL A 201 -1.63 -7.28 -11.81
CA VAL A 201 -2.09 -8.04 -12.99
C VAL A 201 -1.02 -9.02 -13.46
N LEU A 202 0.21 -8.56 -13.68
CA LEU A 202 1.26 -9.38 -14.28
C LEU A 202 1.89 -10.38 -13.29
N LEU A 203 2.20 -9.95 -12.05
CA LEU A 203 2.82 -10.80 -11.04
C LEU A 203 2.05 -12.12 -10.77
N PRO A 204 0.73 -12.13 -10.51
CA PRO A 204 0.01 -13.39 -10.26
C PRO A 204 -0.11 -14.30 -11.49
N VAL A 205 0.09 -13.78 -12.70
CA VAL A 205 0.06 -14.57 -13.94
C VAL A 205 1.38 -15.31 -14.19
N LEU A 206 2.48 -14.87 -13.58
CA LEU A 206 3.80 -15.47 -13.81
C LEU A 206 3.95 -16.82 -13.10
N PRO A 207 4.54 -17.84 -13.77
CA PRO A 207 4.71 -19.16 -13.19
C PRO A 207 5.73 -19.11 -12.04
N ASN A 208 5.36 -19.70 -10.91
CA ASN A 208 6.22 -19.80 -9.73
C ASN A 208 7.03 -21.11 -9.73
N GLN A 209 7.88 -21.27 -10.74
CA GLN A 209 8.79 -22.41 -10.87
C GLN A 209 10.14 -21.94 -11.40
N GLY A 210 11.21 -22.68 -11.08
CA GLY A 210 12.54 -22.37 -11.59
C GLY A 210 12.73 -22.88 -13.02
N TYR A 211 13.33 -22.05 -13.86
CA TYR A 211 13.71 -22.31 -15.25
C TYR A 211 15.22 -22.12 -15.44
N GLY A 212 15.74 -22.68 -16.52
CA GLY A 212 17.16 -22.63 -16.88
C GLY A 212 18.04 -23.61 -16.10
N PRO A 213 19.35 -23.62 -16.39
CA PRO A 213 20.30 -24.47 -15.67
C PRO A 213 20.21 -24.22 -14.16
N TRP A 214 20.14 -25.29 -13.37
CA TRP A 214 20.07 -25.21 -11.90
C TRP A 214 18.86 -24.46 -11.34
N ALA A 215 17.80 -24.30 -12.14
CA ALA A 215 16.60 -23.58 -11.75
C ALA A 215 16.90 -22.14 -11.28
N PHE A 216 17.96 -21.51 -11.83
CA PHE A 216 18.45 -20.20 -11.38
C PHE A 216 17.41 -19.08 -11.52
N PHE A 217 16.48 -19.20 -12.47
CA PHE A 217 15.50 -18.17 -12.79
C PHE A 217 14.08 -18.61 -12.43
N ASN A 218 13.48 -18.01 -11.40
CA ASN A 218 12.04 -18.16 -11.13
C ASN A 218 11.30 -16.87 -11.53
N PRO A 219 10.46 -16.88 -12.57
CA PRO A 219 9.78 -15.68 -13.08
C PRO A 219 8.99 -14.95 -12.00
N TYR A 220 8.21 -15.67 -11.18
CA TYR A 220 7.41 -15.06 -10.11
C TYR A 220 8.30 -14.34 -9.08
N LEU A 221 9.35 -14.99 -8.61
CA LEU A 221 10.24 -14.42 -7.58
C LEU A 221 11.12 -13.30 -8.12
N THR A 222 11.67 -13.46 -9.34
CA THR A 222 12.43 -12.41 -10.01
C THR A 222 11.56 -11.19 -10.25
N TRP A 223 10.30 -11.40 -10.64
CA TRP A 223 9.36 -10.29 -10.84
C TRP A 223 8.92 -9.65 -9.53
N TRP A 224 8.76 -10.43 -8.45
CA TRP A 224 8.51 -9.89 -7.11
C TRP A 224 9.63 -8.95 -6.66
N MET A 225 10.88 -9.32 -6.91
CA MET A 225 12.06 -8.47 -6.67
C MET A 225 12.04 -7.17 -7.50
N VAL A 226 11.62 -7.24 -8.77
CA VAL A 226 11.42 -6.05 -9.62
C VAL A 226 10.32 -5.14 -9.06
N VAL A 227 9.20 -5.71 -8.63
CA VAL A 227 8.08 -4.97 -8.00
C VAL A 227 8.53 -4.32 -6.69
N LEU A 228 9.36 -4.99 -5.88
CA LEU A 228 9.91 -4.43 -4.64
C LEU A 228 10.73 -3.15 -4.92
N ILE A 229 11.68 -3.22 -5.85
CA ILE A 229 12.53 -2.06 -6.20
C ILE A 229 11.69 -0.93 -6.82
N ALA A 230 10.72 -1.28 -7.67
CA ALA A 230 9.78 -0.30 -8.21
C ALA A 230 8.95 0.36 -7.08
N ALA A 231 8.41 -0.42 -6.14
CA ALA A 231 7.62 0.12 -5.02
C ALA A 231 8.45 1.03 -4.11
N LEU A 232 9.72 0.69 -3.84
CA LEU A 232 10.64 1.55 -3.09
C LEU A 232 10.90 2.87 -3.81
N GLY A 233 11.17 2.83 -5.12
CA GLY A 233 11.32 4.02 -5.96
C GLY A 233 10.04 4.86 -6.01
N PHE A 234 8.86 4.23 -6.07
CA PHE A 234 7.57 4.93 -6.12
C PHE A 234 7.25 5.61 -4.81
N SER A 235 7.54 4.94 -3.70
CA SER A 235 7.38 5.50 -2.35
C SER A 235 8.26 6.74 -2.17
N ALA A 236 9.48 6.72 -2.70
CA ALA A 236 10.36 7.87 -2.70
C ALA A 236 9.82 9.03 -3.56
N TYR A 237 9.33 8.73 -4.76
CA TYR A 237 8.70 9.72 -5.63
C TYR A 237 7.47 10.36 -4.95
N LEU A 238 6.58 9.55 -4.37
CA LEU A 238 5.43 10.04 -3.61
C LEU A 238 5.86 10.89 -2.42
N ALA A 239 6.92 10.51 -1.71
CA ALA A 239 7.46 11.30 -0.61
C ALA A 239 7.91 12.68 -1.11
N ILE A 240 8.60 12.79 -2.25
CA ILE A 240 8.97 14.09 -2.86
C ILE A 240 7.72 14.92 -3.12
N ARG A 241 6.69 14.30 -3.71
CA ARG A 241 5.43 14.97 -4.07
C ARG A 241 4.67 15.48 -2.85
N LEU A 242 4.51 14.65 -1.81
CA LEU A 242 3.78 14.99 -0.59
C LEU A 242 4.49 16.04 0.25
N ILE A 243 5.82 15.96 0.30
CA ILE A 243 6.64 16.86 1.10
C ILE A 243 6.82 18.20 0.38
N GLY A 244 6.78 18.21 -0.95
CA GLY A 244 7.01 19.36 -1.82
C GLY A 244 8.50 19.59 -2.08
N SER A 245 8.85 19.81 -3.35
CA SER A 245 10.23 20.05 -3.81
C SER A 245 10.89 21.30 -3.21
N ARG A 246 10.10 22.18 -2.57
CA ARG A 246 10.57 23.44 -1.97
C ARG A 246 11.30 23.29 -0.62
N LYS A 247 11.48 22.08 -0.08
CA LYS A 247 12.05 21.88 1.25
C LYS A 247 13.59 21.77 1.30
N GLY A 248 14.27 22.16 0.22
CA GLY A 248 15.72 22.37 0.19
C GLY A 248 16.52 21.18 -0.33
N LEU A 249 17.76 21.47 -0.73
CA LEU A 249 18.69 20.57 -1.42
C LEU A 249 18.84 19.20 -0.74
N LEU A 250 19.01 19.15 0.58
CA LEU A 250 19.28 17.91 1.31
C LEU A 250 18.13 16.91 1.16
N LEU A 251 16.89 17.37 1.24
CA LEU A 251 15.73 16.51 1.15
C LEU A 251 15.51 16.01 -0.27
N THR A 252 15.66 16.88 -1.27
CA THR A 252 15.64 16.50 -2.69
C THR A 252 16.75 15.49 -3.01
N ALA A 253 17.94 15.68 -2.43
CA ALA A 253 19.07 14.77 -2.57
C ALA A 253 18.79 13.40 -1.98
N VAL A 254 18.33 13.32 -0.73
CA VAL A 254 17.98 12.06 -0.05
C VAL A 254 16.87 11.33 -0.81
N LEU A 255 15.78 12.02 -1.14
CA LEU A 255 14.63 11.39 -1.80
C LEU A 255 14.93 11.00 -3.24
N GLY A 256 15.63 11.82 -4.02
CA GLY A 256 16.08 11.42 -5.35
C GLY A 256 17.16 10.34 -5.29
N GLY A 257 17.92 10.26 -4.19
CA GLY A 257 18.84 9.17 -3.88
C GLY A 257 18.15 7.82 -3.64
N LEU A 258 16.94 7.82 -3.05
CA LEU A 258 16.11 6.62 -2.98
C LEU A 258 15.67 6.14 -4.36
N VAL A 259 15.46 7.04 -5.31
CA VAL A 259 15.09 6.65 -6.68
C VAL A 259 16.33 6.14 -7.42
N SER A 260 17.42 6.92 -7.44
CA SER A 260 18.71 6.49 -7.98
C SER A 260 19.86 7.25 -7.33
N SER A 261 20.55 6.59 -6.41
CA SER A 261 21.70 7.17 -5.70
C SER A 261 22.86 7.53 -6.63
N THR A 262 23.09 6.77 -7.70
CA THR A 262 24.14 7.05 -8.70
C THR A 262 23.83 8.29 -9.52
N VAL A 263 22.60 8.42 -10.04
CA VAL A 263 22.17 9.62 -10.79
C VAL A 263 22.22 10.84 -9.88
N MET A 264 21.74 10.72 -8.64
CA MET A 264 21.79 11.82 -7.69
C MET A 264 23.23 12.24 -7.36
N THR A 265 24.15 11.28 -7.17
CA THR A 265 25.57 11.56 -6.95
C THR A 265 26.17 12.37 -8.11
N LEU A 266 25.88 11.96 -9.36
CA LEU A 266 26.31 12.69 -10.55
C LEU A 266 25.70 14.09 -10.64
N THR A 267 24.40 14.23 -10.37
CA THR A 267 23.69 15.50 -10.40
C THR A 267 24.28 16.47 -9.39
N LEU A 268 24.47 16.05 -8.13
CA LEU A 268 25.08 16.86 -7.08
C LEU A 268 26.53 17.21 -7.40
N ALA A 269 27.31 16.27 -7.94
CA ALA A 269 28.69 16.54 -8.34
C ALA A 269 28.79 17.60 -9.47
N ARG A 270 27.82 17.65 -10.40
CA ARG A 270 27.76 18.66 -11.46
C ARG A 270 27.36 20.06 -10.96
N LEU A 271 26.74 20.15 -9.79
CA LEU A 271 26.32 21.43 -9.20
C LEU A 271 27.46 22.19 -8.50
N ARG A 272 28.70 21.68 -8.51
CA ARG A 272 29.87 22.29 -7.84
C ARG A 272 30.11 23.77 -8.18
N GLU A 273 29.75 24.20 -9.38
CA GLU A 273 29.95 25.58 -9.85
C GLU A 273 28.81 26.52 -9.44
N ARG A 274 27.69 25.96 -8.98
CA ARG A 274 26.46 26.70 -8.64
C ARG A 274 26.18 26.73 -7.13
N MET A 275 26.77 25.82 -6.36
CA MET A 275 26.48 25.65 -4.94
C MET A 275 27.78 25.52 -4.11
N PRO A 276 27.80 26.02 -2.86
CA PRO A 276 28.91 25.83 -1.95
C PRO A 276 29.28 24.35 -1.74
N ASP A 277 30.59 24.05 -1.75
CA ASP A 277 31.11 22.69 -1.57
C ASP A 277 30.56 22.00 -0.30
N ALA A 278 30.42 22.73 0.81
CA ALA A 278 29.92 22.17 2.07
C ALA A 278 28.45 21.68 1.96
N LEU A 279 27.60 22.41 1.24
CA LEU A 279 26.20 22.01 1.04
C LEU A 279 26.11 20.78 0.11
N LEU A 280 26.94 20.74 -0.93
CA LEU A 280 27.01 19.58 -1.81
C LEU A 280 27.59 18.36 -1.11
N ALA A 281 28.62 18.52 -0.27
CA ALA A 281 29.20 17.46 0.54
C ALA A 281 28.17 16.90 1.52
N CYS A 282 27.41 17.78 2.18
CA CYS A 282 26.29 17.40 3.05
C CYS A 282 25.25 16.54 2.29
N ALA A 283 24.79 17.00 1.13
CA ALA A 283 23.81 16.31 0.29
C ALA A 283 24.33 14.98 -0.27
N LEU A 284 25.59 14.93 -0.73
CA LEU A 284 26.25 13.73 -1.27
C LEU A 284 26.40 12.64 -0.20
N LEU A 285 26.85 13.02 1.00
CA LEU A 285 27.00 12.08 2.11
C LEU A 285 25.64 11.55 2.57
N ALA A 286 24.61 12.39 2.63
CA ALA A 286 23.27 11.96 3.01
C ALA A 286 22.64 11.02 1.97
N THR A 287 22.80 11.35 0.69
CA THR A 287 22.38 10.49 -0.44
C THR A 287 23.07 9.13 -0.38
N SER A 288 24.37 9.13 -0.09
CA SER A 288 25.15 7.89 -0.03
C SER A 288 24.87 7.07 1.23
N ALA A 289 24.60 7.73 2.36
CA ALA A 289 24.22 7.06 3.61
C ALA A 289 22.97 6.21 3.43
N LEU A 290 22.00 6.70 2.66
CA LEU A 290 20.70 6.07 2.46
C LEU A 290 20.75 4.73 1.71
N MET A 291 21.84 4.47 1.00
CA MET A 291 22.07 3.20 0.33
C MET A 291 22.07 2.03 1.32
N PHE A 292 22.71 2.18 2.49
CA PHE A 292 22.85 1.09 3.44
C PHE A 292 21.52 0.70 4.12
N PRO A 293 20.69 1.65 4.61
CA PRO A 293 19.33 1.33 5.06
C PRO A 293 18.47 0.71 3.96
N ARG A 294 18.62 1.16 2.70
CA ARG A 294 17.89 0.58 1.56
C ARG A 294 18.25 -0.89 1.36
N ILE A 295 19.53 -1.23 1.36
CA ILE A 295 19.99 -2.62 1.28
C ILE A 295 19.40 -3.46 2.43
N LEU A 296 19.36 -2.93 3.65
CA LEU A 296 18.73 -3.63 4.78
C LEU A 296 17.23 -3.86 4.56
N VAL A 297 16.50 -2.92 3.97
CA VAL A 297 15.08 -3.11 3.61
C VAL A 297 14.93 -4.22 2.58
N GLU A 298 15.78 -4.24 1.54
CA GLU A 298 15.78 -5.28 0.50
C GLU A 298 16.06 -6.67 1.07
N ILE A 299 17.08 -6.80 1.91
CA ILE A 299 17.41 -8.03 2.62
C ILE A 299 16.25 -8.46 3.52
N GLY A 300 15.67 -7.53 4.28
CA GLY A 300 14.54 -7.80 5.17
C GLY A 300 13.30 -8.27 4.43
N ALA A 301 13.10 -7.84 3.18
CA ALA A 301 11.98 -8.27 2.35
C ALA A 301 12.18 -9.68 1.78
N ILE A 302 13.43 -10.09 1.52
CA ILE A 302 13.76 -11.41 0.94
C ILE A 302 14.11 -12.40 2.04
N HIS A 303 15.23 -12.22 2.73
CA HIS A 303 15.73 -13.15 3.74
C HIS A 303 16.08 -12.42 5.05
N PRO A 304 15.09 -12.21 5.95
CA PRO A 304 15.27 -11.48 7.21
C PRO A 304 16.39 -12.00 8.11
N ALA A 305 16.78 -13.27 7.98
CA ALA A 305 17.83 -13.86 8.82
C ALA A 305 19.21 -13.19 8.59
N LEU A 306 19.51 -12.77 7.36
CA LEU A 306 20.76 -12.07 7.01
C LEU A 306 20.88 -10.69 7.66
N LEU A 307 19.77 -10.11 8.15
CA LEU A 307 19.80 -8.84 8.88
C LEU A 307 20.67 -8.94 10.13
N LYS A 308 20.76 -10.12 10.76
CA LYS A 308 21.59 -10.31 11.96
C LYS A 308 23.07 -10.05 11.70
N GLU A 309 23.54 -10.37 10.50
CA GLU A 309 24.93 -10.22 10.10
C GLU A 309 25.23 -8.81 9.56
N LEU A 310 24.28 -8.21 8.82
CA LEU A 310 24.52 -6.95 8.11
C LEU A 310 23.97 -5.70 8.79
N ALA A 311 22.99 -5.81 9.70
CA ALA A 311 22.35 -4.63 10.30
C ALA A 311 23.34 -3.76 11.07
N LEU A 312 24.20 -4.36 11.89
CA LEU A 312 25.18 -3.60 12.69
C LEU A 312 26.24 -2.92 11.81
N PRO A 313 26.94 -3.62 10.89
CA PRO A 313 27.91 -2.98 9.99
C PRO A 313 27.30 -1.84 9.16
N PHE A 314 26.11 -2.05 8.60
CA PHE A 314 25.47 -1.07 7.73
C PHE A 314 24.88 0.10 8.53
N ALA A 315 24.35 -0.12 9.73
CA ALA A 315 23.94 0.96 10.62
C ALA A 315 25.15 1.83 11.03
N ALA A 316 26.25 1.20 11.43
CA ALA A 316 27.48 1.92 11.79
C ALA A 316 28.03 2.74 10.61
N THR A 317 28.07 2.15 9.42
CA THR A 317 28.48 2.84 8.19
C THR A 317 27.57 4.04 7.88
N THR A 318 26.25 3.84 7.99
CA THR A 318 25.25 4.91 7.83
C THR A 318 25.51 6.07 8.80
N LEU A 319 25.76 5.77 10.08
CA LEU A 319 26.01 6.78 11.11
C LEU A 319 27.27 7.59 10.83
N VAL A 320 28.34 6.98 10.31
CA VAL A 320 29.56 7.71 9.92
C VAL A 320 29.27 8.69 8.77
N TYR A 321 28.52 8.26 7.75
CA TYR A 321 28.13 9.13 6.64
C TYR A 321 27.23 10.27 7.12
N LEU A 322 26.25 9.97 7.98
CA LEU A 322 25.37 10.98 8.60
C LEU A 322 26.13 11.94 9.53
N GLY A 323 27.18 11.46 10.21
CA GLY A 323 28.09 12.29 10.98
C GLY A 323 28.81 13.32 10.10
N GLY A 324 29.25 12.89 8.90
CA GLY A 324 29.81 13.78 7.89
C GLY A 324 28.77 14.76 7.30
N THR A 325 27.55 14.28 7.05
CA THR A 325 26.42 15.15 6.67
C THR A 325 26.19 16.23 7.73
N LEU A 326 26.11 15.86 9.01
CA LEU A 326 25.90 16.79 10.11
C LEU A 326 27.08 17.77 10.25
N PHE A 327 28.32 17.30 10.16
CA PHE A 327 29.52 18.13 10.22
C PHE A 327 29.49 19.25 9.17
N HIS A 328 29.17 18.91 7.93
CA HIS A 328 29.07 19.89 6.84
C HIS A 328 27.80 20.75 6.94
N ALA A 329 26.69 20.21 7.42
CA ALA A 329 25.48 20.99 7.70
C ALA A 329 25.72 22.08 8.75
N LEU A 330 26.49 21.79 9.80
CA LEU A 330 26.83 22.75 10.85
C LEU A 330 27.82 23.83 10.38
N ARG A 331 28.69 23.51 9.42
CA ARG A 331 29.62 24.48 8.81
C ARG A 331 29.01 25.31 7.68
N GLY A 332 28.02 24.76 6.98
CA GLY A 332 27.52 25.29 5.71
C GLY A 332 26.61 26.52 5.78
N GLY A 333 26.25 27.00 6.98
CA GLY A 333 25.28 28.08 7.15
C GLY A 333 23.87 27.73 6.64
N ARG A 334 22.83 28.39 7.15
CA ARG A 334 21.47 28.24 6.62
C ARG A 334 21.34 29.00 5.30
N ALA A 335 21.98 28.49 4.25
CA ALA A 335 21.68 28.95 2.90
C ALA A 335 20.35 28.29 2.47
N SER A 336 19.25 29.00 2.72
CA SER A 336 17.96 28.72 2.09
C SER A 336 18.11 29.02 0.60
N GLN A 337 18.57 28.05 -0.16
CA GLN A 337 18.68 28.15 -1.62
C GLN A 337 17.81 27.10 -2.26
N GLU A 338 17.15 27.53 -3.34
CA GLU A 338 16.19 26.74 -4.10
C GLU A 338 16.81 25.38 -4.44
N ALA A 339 16.04 24.32 -4.16
CA ALA A 339 16.43 22.98 -4.57
C ALA A 339 16.69 23.00 -6.09
N PRO A 340 17.64 22.19 -6.59
CA PRO A 340 17.79 22.00 -8.03
C PRO A 340 16.41 21.70 -8.62
N ASP A 341 16.12 22.25 -9.81
CA ASP A 341 14.96 21.83 -10.59
C ASP A 341 14.86 20.31 -10.51
N GLU A 342 13.66 19.81 -10.21
CA GLU A 342 13.40 18.40 -9.91
C GLU A 342 14.29 17.54 -10.80
N PRO A 343 15.27 16.81 -10.22
CA PRO A 343 16.20 16.04 -11.03
C PRO A 343 15.31 15.20 -11.92
N GLY A 344 15.40 15.37 -13.24
CA GLY A 344 14.42 14.83 -14.19
C GLY A 344 14.19 13.36 -13.89
N LEU A 345 13.20 13.11 -13.05
CA LEU A 345 12.99 11.83 -12.39
C LEU A 345 12.25 11.07 -13.45
N ARG A 346 13.01 10.49 -14.37
CA ARG A 346 12.48 9.57 -15.36
C ARG A 346 11.66 8.56 -14.58
N ASN A 347 10.37 8.56 -14.85
CA ASN A 347 9.39 7.75 -14.19
C ASN A 347 9.93 6.30 -14.08
N PRO A 348 10.35 5.84 -12.89
CA PRO A 348 10.90 4.51 -12.71
C PRO A 348 9.89 3.41 -13.05
N PHE A 349 8.62 3.78 -13.22
CA PHE A 349 7.48 2.90 -13.46
C PHE A 349 7.13 2.77 -14.94
N GLU A 350 8.03 3.15 -15.83
CA GLU A 350 7.98 2.69 -17.21
C GLU A 350 8.18 1.16 -17.24
N LEU A 351 7.37 0.46 -18.03
CA LEU A 351 7.48 -1.00 -18.21
C LEU A 351 8.89 -1.41 -18.69
N LEU A 352 9.53 -0.56 -19.48
CA LEU A 352 10.83 -0.84 -20.09
C LEU A 352 12.00 -0.86 -19.06
N PRO A 353 12.20 0.15 -18.19
CA PRO A 353 13.09 0.05 -17.03
C PRO A 353 12.86 -1.17 -16.15
N ALA A 354 11.61 -1.52 -15.85
CA ALA A 354 11.31 -2.70 -15.05
C ALA A 354 11.77 -3.99 -15.76
N LEU A 355 11.51 -4.14 -17.06
CA LEU A 355 11.99 -5.26 -17.87
C LEU A 355 13.52 -5.30 -17.97
N ARG A 356 14.18 -4.14 -18.11
CA ARG A 356 15.65 -4.04 -18.12
C ARG A 356 16.25 -4.47 -16.78
N PHE A 357 15.64 -4.04 -15.67
CA PHE A 357 16.04 -4.46 -14.33
C PHE A 357 15.83 -5.97 -14.14
N ALA A 358 14.69 -6.51 -14.57
CA ALA A 358 14.43 -7.95 -14.53
C ALA A 358 15.47 -8.75 -15.33
N ALA A 359 15.85 -8.27 -16.51
CA ALA A 359 16.89 -8.90 -17.33
C ALA A 359 18.27 -8.83 -16.65
N LEU A 360 18.65 -7.68 -16.08
CA LEU A 360 19.89 -7.51 -15.32
C LEU A 360 19.93 -8.45 -14.11
N LEU A 361 18.84 -8.50 -13.34
CA LEU A 361 18.70 -9.37 -12.18
C LEU A 361 18.81 -10.85 -12.56
N SER A 362 18.17 -11.25 -13.66
CA SER A 362 18.27 -12.62 -14.20
C SER A 362 19.69 -12.97 -14.62
N ALA A 363 20.39 -12.04 -15.28
CA ALA A 363 21.79 -12.22 -15.66
C ALA A 363 22.69 -12.35 -14.42
N ILE A 364 22.48 -11.54 -13.39
CA ILE A 364 23.26 -11.62 -12.14
C ILE A 364 22.98 -12.93 -11.40
N LEU A 365 21.73 -13.39 -11.33
CA LEU A 365 21.40 -14.70 -10.77
C LEU A 365 22.15 -15.83 -11.48
N LEU A 366 22.20 -15.79 -12.82
CA LEU A 366 22.98 -16.76 -13.60
C LEU A 366 24.47 -16.66 -13.31
N LEU A 367 25.03 -15.44 -13.26
CA LEU A 367 26.44 -15.21 -12.95
C LEU A 367 26.81 -15.68 -11.55
N VAL A 368 25.95 -15.48 -10.56
CA VAL A 368 26.14 -15.98 -9.19
C VAL A 368 26.20 -17.50 -9.19
N GLU A 369 25.29 -18.19 -9.89
CA GLU A 369 25.29 -19.65 -9.96
C GLU A 369 26.51 -20.21 -10.72
N VAL A 370 26.87 -19.59 -11.84
CA VAL A 370 28.07 -19.95 -12.62
C VAL A 370 29.35 -19.70 -11.79
N GLY A 371 29.46 -18.53 -11.15
CA GLY A 371 30.58 -18.16 -10.30
C GLY A 371 30.74 -19.13 -9.13
N ARG A 372 29.62 -19.45 -8.45
CA ARG A 372 29.57 -20.43 -7.36
C ARG A 372 30.09 -21.80 -7.80
N ARG A 373 29.68 -22.29 -8.96
CA ARG A 373 30.06 -23.63 -9.44
C ARG A 373 31.49 -23.72 -9.96
N LEU A 374 31.98 -22.68 -10.66
CA LEU A 374 33.30 -22.71 -11.28
C LEU A 374 34.42 -22.32 -10.30
N PHE A 375 34.13 -21.41 -9.37
CA PHE A 375 35.15 -20.80 -8.51
C PHE A 375 34.79 -20.81 -7.02
N GLY A 376 33.71 -21.49 -6.62
CA GLY A 376 33.23 -21.52 -5.23
C GLY A 376 32.87 -20.12 -4.71
N ASP A 377 33.12 -19.89 -3.42
CA ASP A 377 32.85 -18.61 -2.75
C ASP A 377 33.60 -17.44 -3.40
N ALA A 378 34.81 -17.67 -3.90
CA ALA A 378 35.60 -16.64 -4.59
C ALA A 378 34.91 -16.14 -5.87
N GLY A 379 34.21 -17.03 -6.59
CA GLY A 379 33.39 -16.66 -7.74
C GLY A 379 32.23 -15.74 -7.36
N ILE A 380 31.58 -16.02 -6.22
CA ILE A 380 30.48 -15.21 -5.70
C ILE A 380 31.00 -13.82 -5.33
N TYR A 381 32.13 -13.73 -4.63
CA TYR A 381 32.74 -12.44 -4.28
C TYR A 381 33.17 -11.64 -5.52
N ALA A 382 33.72 -12.29 -6.54
CA ALA A 382 34.09 -11.63 -7.80
C ALA A 382 32.85 -11.09 -8.53
N VAL A 383 31.79 -11.89 -8.66
CA VAL A 383 30.51 -11.45 -9.23
C VAL A 383 29.95 -10.29 -8.43
N ALA A 384 30.00 -10.36 -7.10
CA ALA A 384 29.47 -9.30 -6.25
C ALA A 384 30.21 -7.97 -6.41
N LEU A 385 31.54 -8.01 -6.48
CA LEU A 385 32.38 -6.84 -6.78
C LEU A 385 32.04 -6.22 -8.13
N LEU A 386 31.95 -7.05 -9.19
CA LEU A 386 31.69 -6.60 -10.56
C LEU A 386 30.27 -6.05 -10.73
N SER A 387 29.26 -6.75 -10.20
CA SER A 387 27.86 -6.31 -10.26
C SER A 387 27.64 -5.03 -9.46
N GLY A 388 28.27 -4.91 -8.28
CA GLY A 388 28.21 -3.72 -7.44
C GLY A 388 28.72 -2.44 -8.11
N LEU A 389 29.59 -2.54 -9.13
CA LEU A 389 30.03 -1.38 -9.92
C LEU A 389 28.87 -0.67 -10.62
N ALA A 390 27.89 -1.45 -11.10
CA ALA A 390 26.74 -0.94 -11.82
C ALA A 390 25.60 -0.56 -10.86
N ASP A 391 25.14 -1.55 -10.09
CA ASP A 391 24.02 -1.39 -9.16
C ASP A 391 24.10 -2.43 -8.05
N VAL A 392 23.86 -1.99 -6.81
CA VAL A 392 23.97 -2.85 -5.62
C VAL A 392 22.70 -3.64 -5.36
N ASP A 393 21.53 -3.19 -5.82
CA ASP A 393 20.24 -3.76 -5.45
C ASP A 393 20.06 -5.14 -6.09
N ALA A 394 20.40 -5.26 -7.38
CA ALA A 394 20.22 -6.51 -8.12
C ALA A 394 21.07 -7.66 -7.56
N ILE A 395 22.33 -7.38 -7.19
CA ILE A 395 23.20 -8.37 -6.56
C ILE A 395 22.80 -8.64 -5.10
N THR A 396 22.36 -7.62 -4.36
CA THR A 396 21.83 -7.78 -3.00
C THR A 396 20.66 -8.76 -2.98
N LEU A 397 19.67 -8.52 -3.83
CA LEU A 397 18.49 -9.36 -3.96
C LEU A 397 18.85 -10.79 -4.42
N SER A 398 19.81 -10.91 -5.35
CA SER A 398 20.30 -12.21 -5.84
C SER A 398 20.97 -13.04 -4.73
N LEU A 399 21.87 -12.44 -3.94
CA LEU A 399 22.56 -13.13 -2.85
C LEU A 399 21.64 -13.43 -1.67
N ALA A 400 20.74 -12.49 -1.33
CA ALA A 400 19.73 -12.72 -0.30
C ALA A 400 18.79 -13.88 -0.67
N ARG A 401 18.41 -14.00 -1.95
CA ARG A 401 17.63 -15.13 -2.45
C ARG A 401 18.42 -16.42 -2.48
N ALA A 402 19.67 -16.40 -2.94
CA ALA A 402 20.53 -17.58 -2.97
C ALA A 402 20.77 -18.15 -1.56
N ALA A 403 20.88 -17.29 -0.54
CA ALA A 403 21.03 -17.67 0.87
C ALA A 403 19.79 -18.36 1.46
N GLN A 404 18.60 -18.23 0.85
CA GLN A 404 17.44 -19.02 1.24
C GLN A 404 17.53 -20.49 0.77
N GLY A 405 18.43 -20.77 -0.18
CA GLY A 405 18.68 -22.10 -0.71
C GLY A 405 19.94 -22.70 -0.11
N GLU A 406 20.91 -22.99 -0.96
CA GLU A 406 22.14 -23.71 -0.61
C GLU A 406 23.34 -22.79 -0.32
N LEU A 407 23.21 -21.47 -0.51
CA LEU A 407 24.33 -20.55 -0.28
C LEU A 407 24.50 -20.29 1.22
N ASP A 408 25.72 -20.42 1.71
CA ASP A 408 26.07 -20.07 3.08
C ASP A 408 25.73 -18.59 3.38
N PRO A 409 24.99 -18.29 4.47
CA PRO A 409 24.61 -16.93 4.83
C PRO A 409 25.81 -15.97 4.97
N GLY A 410 26.94 -16.45 5.52
CA GLY A 410 28.15 -15.65 5.68
C GLY A 410 28.78 -15.27 4.34
N VAL A 411 28.76 -16.17 3.36
CA VAL A 411 29.21 -15.88 1.98
C VAL A 411 28.29 -14.85 1.34
N ALA A 412 26.97 -14.98 1.51
CA ALA A 412 26.01 -13.98 1.01
C ALA A 412 26.25 -12.60 1.63
N SER A 413 26.40 -12.53 2.96
CA SER A 413 26.66 -11.28 3.69
C SER A 413 27.94 -10.59 3.23
N ARG A 414 29.04 -11.33 3.12
CA ARG A 414 30.32 -10.80 2.61
C ARG A 414 30.22 -10.36 1.16
N GLY A 415 29.50 -11.10 0.31
CA GLY A 415 29.23 -10.71 -1.07
C GLY A 415 28.46 -9.39 -1.16
N ILE A 416 27.38 -9.23 -0.38
CA ILE A 416 26.59 -7.98 -0.33
C ILE A 416 27.46 -6.81 0.16
N ALA A 417 28.30 -7.04 1.17
CA ALA A 417 29.23 -6.04 1.67
C ALA A 417 30.24 -5.58 0.61
N LEU A 418 30.82 -6.53 -0.15
CA LEU A 418 31.74 -6.25 -1.25
C LEU A 418 31.05 -5.47 -2.38
N ALA A 419 29.81 -5.82 -2.71
CA ALA A 419 29.01 -5.08 -3.69
C ALA A 419 28.75 -3.63 -3.23
N ALA A 420 28.37 -3.42 -1.97
CA ALA A 420 28.17 -2.09 -1.39
C ALA A 420 29.45 -1.26 -1.37
N LEU A 421 30.59 -1.89 -1.05
CA LEU A 421 31.91 -1.26 -1.09
C LEU A 421 32.28 -0.86 -2.53
N SER A 422 32.13 -1.77 -3.50
CA SER A 422 32.37 -1.52 -4.92
C SER A 422 31.54 -0.34 -5.43
N ASN A 423 30.23 -0.33 -5.16
CA ASN A 423 29.32 0.75 -5.56
C ASN A 423 29.70 2.10 -4.94
N SER A 424 30.08 2.09 -3.67
CA SER A 424 30.50 3.30 -2.95
C SER A 424 31.81 3.87 -3.49
N LEU A 425 32.76 3.01 -3.88
CA LEU A 425 34.00 3.43 -4.53
C LEU A 425 33.73 4.05 -5.91
N VAL A 426 32.79 3.49 -6.69
CA VAL A 426 32.36 4.11 -7.95
C VAL A 426 31.80 5.50 -7.71
N LYS A 427 30.89 5.67 -6.74
CA LYS A 427 30.33 6.99 -6.38
C LYS A 427 31.41 7.98 -5.93
N ALA A 428 32.36 7.54 -5.09
CA ALA A 428 33.50 8.34 -4.70
C ALA A 428 34.34 8.77 -5.92
N GLY A 429 34.58 7.87 -6.87
CA GLY A 429 35.23 8.16 -8.14
C GLY A 429 34.46 9.20 -8.97
N LEU A 430 33.13 9.10 -9.06
CA LEU A 430 32.28 10.10 -9.73
C LEU A 430 32.41 11.48 -9.09
N VAL A 431 32.47 11.56 -7.76
CA VAL A 431 32.68 12.85 -7.06
C VAL A 431 34.06 13.41 -7.34
N VAL A 432 35.12 12.58 -7.39
CA VAL A 432 36.47 13.03 -7.75
C VAL A 432 36.54 13.57 -9.18
N LEU A 433 35.99 12.81 -10.14
CA LEU A 433 36.07 13.13 -11.57
C LEU A 433 35.18 14.33 -11.96
N VAL A 434 33.96 14.39 -11.43
CA VAL A 434 32.96 15.40 -11.81
C VAL A 434 32.93 16.56 -10.82
N GLY A 435 32.89 16.25 -9.52
CA GLY A 435 32.79 17.24 -8.44
C GLY A 435 34.07 18.03 -8.17
N GLY A 436 35.23 17.53 -8.63
CA GLY A 436 36.52 18.18 -8.46
C GLY A 436 37.16 17.98 -7.09
N LYS A 437 38.43 18.38 -6.97
CA LYS A 437 39.29 18.05 -5.81
C LYS A 437 38.75 18.57 -4.48
N ARG A 438 38.21 19.80 -4.44
CA ARG A 438 37.72 20.41 -3.18
C ARG A 438 36.52 19.67 -2.60
N LEU A 439 35.51 19.40 -3.43
CA LEU A 439 34.33 18.63 -3.04
C LEU A 439 34.69 17.17 -2.67
N ALA A 440 35.62 16.56 -3.41
CA ALA A 440 36.11 15.23 -3.08
C ALA A 440 36.82 15.18 -1.72
N LEU A 441 37.71 16.14 -1.40
CA LEU A 441 38.38 16.21 -0.10
C LEU A 441 37.42 16.42 1.08
N GLN A 442 36.22 16.95 0.83
CA GLN A 442 35.18 17.12 1.85
C GLN A 442 34.34 15.86 2.08
N THR A 443 34.18 15.00 1.07
CA THR A 443 33.34 13.79 1.15
C THR A 443 34.13 12.51 1.40
N LEU A 444 35.30 12.35 0.76
CA LEU A 444 36.13 11.15 0.84
C LEU A 444 36.51 10.72 2.27
N PRO A 445 36.89 11.61 3.21
CA PRO A 445 37.25 11.17 4.55
C PRO A 445 36.10 10.43 5.25
N PHE A 446 34.87 10.94 5.13
CA PHE A 446 33.69 10.31 5.73
C PHE A 446 33.27 9.05 4.99
N SER A 447 33.31 9.07 3.65
CA SER A 447 32.98 7.89 2.84
C SER A 447 33.95 6.73 3.12
N LEU A 448 35.27 6.99 3.08
CA LEU A 448 36.28 5.98 3.34
C LEU A 448 36.25 5.51 4.79
N ALA A 449 36.09 6.41 5.77
CA ALA A 449 35.96 6.02 7.17
C ALA A 449 34.74 5.12 7.40
N GLY A 450 33.59 5.45 6.81
CA GLY A 450 32.39 4.63 6.94
C GLY A 450 32.58 3.25 6.31
N LEU A 451 33.17 3.18 5.11
CA LEU A 451 33.48 1.91 4.46
C LEU A 451 34.46 1.06 5.26
N LEU A 452 35.48 1.67 5.86
CA LEU A 452 36.43 0.98 6.73
C LEU A 452 35.75 0.44 7.99
N VAL A 453 34.89 1.24 8.64
CA VAL A 453 34.11 0.80 9.81
C VAL A 453 33.21 -0.38 9.44
N GLY A 454 32.48 -0.30 8.33
CA GLY A 454 31.64 -1.39 7.85
C GLY A 454 32.45 -2.66 7.54
N ALA A 455 33.58 -2.52 6.84
CA ALA A 455 34.43 -3.66 6.50
C ALA A 455 35.02 -4.34 7.74
N LEU A 456 35.49 -3.57 8.72
CA LEU A 456 36.01 -4.11 9.98
C LEU A 456 34.92 -4.88 10.75
N LEU A 457 33.70 -4.33 10.83
CA LEU A 457 32.57 -4.99 11.51
C LEU A 457 32.06 -6.26 10.81
N ILE A 458 32.37 -6.45 9.52
CA ILE A 458 32.00 -7.65 8.76
C ILE A 458 33.08 -8.73 8.86
N LEU A 459 34.31 -8.33 9.19
CA LEU A 459 35.44 -9.23 9.41
C LEU A 459 35.52 -9.74 10.86
N LEU A 460 34.96 -9.00 11.81
CA LEU A 460 34.76 -9.38 13.22
C LEU A 460 33.56 -10.33 13.35
#